data_AF-U9UJQ5-F1
#
_entry.id   AF-U9UJQ5-F1
#
_cell.length_a   1.000
_cell.length_b   1.000
_cell.length_c   1.000
_cell.angle_alpha   90.00
_cell.angle_beta   90.00
_cell.angle_gamma   90.00
#
_symmetry.space_group_name_H-M   'P 1'
#
loop_
_entity.id
_entity.type
_entity.pdbx_description
1 polymer ?
#
loop_
_entity_poly.entity_id
_entity_poly.type
_entity_poly.pdbx_seq_one_letter_code
_entity_poly.pdbx_strand_id
1 'polypeptide(L)'
;MMLSFFNGANHILVLFLLPIAFDIGGRTAGLAVSFALFSYHTLLGLMKMLYSEKRGLGWIISQLLTISQPFFFPYFFIHSLRFIYTDQTQALLNFYEMFLIYSSPIFTIIEGAATATAIIICRDKVKQLLEQDERIQIYISIISLVNYVISSYILYSLYTTPGMDIYNATLIGSIMTLAVVITVSLAVNNTEYAKPLLPDLSLLFAYNIYCIYMLSLNWKPSVPPQDLQLLINKDNISPNLFQNFDAKAIIDYIRE
;
A
#
# COMPACT_ATOMS: atom_id res chain seq x y z
N MET A 1 15.70 -4.07 28.89
CA MET A 1 14.42 -4.69 28.47
C MET A 1 13.27 -3.68 28.48
N MET A 2 12.93 -3.03 29.61
CA MET A 2 11.83 -2.03 29.65
C MET A 2 11.97 -0.87 28.65
N LEU A 3 13.16 -0.29 28.49
CA LEU A 3 13.36 0.84 27.56
C LEU A 3 13.18 0.43 26.08
N SER A 4 13.53 -0.82 25.73
CA SER A 4 13.33 -1.35 24.38
C SER A 4 11.86 -1.64 24.11
N PHE A 5 11.15 -2.19 25.10
CA PHE A 5 9.70 -2.37 25.03
C PHE A 5 8.96 -1.05 24.83
N PHE A 6 9.36 -0.03 25.59
CA PHE A 6 8.78 1.31 25.51
C PHE A 6 9.01 1.97 24.14
N ASN A 7 10.21 1.87 23.57
CA ASN A 7 10.48 2.37 22.23
C ASN A 7 9.65 1.64 21.16
N GLY A 8 9.49 0.31 21.27
CA GLY A 8 8.62 -0.45 20.38
C GLY A 8 7.16 0.01 20.44
N ALA A 9 6.64 0.20 21.65
CA ALA A 9 5.29 0.71 21.87
C ALA A 9 5.10 2.12 21.29
N ASN A 10 6.11 2.99 21.38
CA ASN A 10 6.07 4.34 20.80
C ASN A 10 5.95 4.31 19.27
N HIS A 11 6.66 3.40 18.59
CA HIS A 11 6.55 3.25 17.14
C HIS A 11 5.16 2.73 16.73
N ILE A 12 4.60 1.79 17.48
CA ILE A 12 3.24 1.30 17.26
C ILE A 12 2.22 2.43 17.46
N LEU A 13 2.42 3.28 18.46
CA LEU A 13 1.56 4.43 18.72
C LEU A 13 1.55 5.39 17.52
N VAL A 14 2.70 5.67 16.91
CA VAL A 14 2.79 6.49 15.69
C VAL A 14 1.98 5.88 14.54
N LEU A 15 2.05 4.56 14.35
CA LEU A 15 1.30 3.86 13.30
C LEU A 15 -0.22 3.97 13.45
N PHE A 16 -0.73 4.04 14.69
CA PHE A 16 -2.17 4.23 14.93
C PHE A 16 -2.60 5.70 14.89
N LEU A 17 -1.77 6.60 15.42
CA LEU A 17 -2.12 8.01 15.57
C LEU A 17 -2.27 8.71 14.22
N LEU A 18 -1.45 8.33 13.23
CA LEU A 18 -1.44 8.97 11.93
C LEU A 18 -2.73 8.70 11.12
N PRO A 19 -3.18 7.44 10.92
CA PRO A 19 -4.48 7.17 10.29
C PRO A 19 -5.64 7.84 11.01
N ILE A 20 -5.65 7.81 12.35
CA ILE A 20 -6.71 8.43 13.16
C ILE A 20 -6.73 9.96 12.93
N ALA A 21 -5.57 10.60 12.77
CA ALA A 21 -5.49 12.04 12.51
C ALA A 21 -6.09 12.41 11.16
N PHE A 22 -5.85 11.60 10.12
CA PHE A 22 -6.44 11.81 8.81
C PHE A 22 -7.95 11.55 8.79
N ASP A 23 -8.43 10.56 9.55
CA ASP A 23 -9.84 10.19 9.60
C ASP A 23 -10.67 11.21 10.40
N ILE A 24 -10.21 11.60 11.59
CA ILE A 24 -10.96 12.54 12.47
C ILE A 24 -10.72 14.00 12.09
N GLY A 25 -9.46 14.37 11.84
CA GLY A 25 -9.06 15.76 11.62
C GLY A 25 -9.01 16.18 10.15
N GLY A 26 -9.22 15.25 9.22
CA GLY A 26 -9.11 15.48 7.79
C GLY A 26 -7.68 15.75 7.32
N ARG A 27 -7.56 16.20 6.06
CA ARG A 27 -6.27 16.36 5.36
C ARG A 27 -5.31 17.31 6.07
N THR A 28 -5.75 18.50 6.49
CA THR A 28 -4.87 19.52 7.09
C THR A 28 -4.34 19.10 8.45
N ALA A 29 -5.17 18.49 9.29
CA ALA A 29 -4.74 17.98 10.59
C ALA A 29 -3.79 16.78 10.46
N GLY A 30 -4.08 15.85 9.55
CA GLY A 30 -3.20 14.73 9.25
C GLY A 30 -1.82 15.18 8.76
N LEU A 31 -1.78 16.14 7.82
CA LEU A 31 -0.53 16.73 7.31
C LEU A 31 0.26 17.47 8.41
N ALA A 32 -0.43 18.18 9.31
CA ALA A 32 0.24 18.87 10.41
C ALA A 32 0.80 17.89 11.45
N VAL A 33 0.11 16.79 11.76
CA VAL A 33 0.63 15.74 12.64
C VAL A 33 1.84 15.05 12.01
N SER A 34 1.79 14.69 10.72
CA SER A 34 2.95 14.06 10.06
C SER A 34 4.13 15.01 9.96
N PHE A 35 3.91 16.30 9.71
CA PHE A 35 4.98 17.31 9.74
C PHE A 35 5.62 17.46 11.13
N ALA A 36 4.81 17.48 12.18
CA ALA A 36 5.29 17.53 13.57
C ALA A 36 6.11 16.27 13.94
N LEU A 37 5.63 15.08 13.54
CA LEU A 37 6.36 13.83 13.75
C LEU A 37 7.67 13.79 12.95
N PHE A 38 7.63 14.22 11.69
CA PHE A 38 8.80 14.28 10.82
C PHE A 38 9.88 15.21 11.39
N SER A 39 9.50 16.42 11.80
CA SER A 39 10.43 17.38 12.41
C SER A 39 10.99 16.88 13.74
N TYR A 40 10.14 16.28 14.58
CA TYR A 40 10.56 15.67 15.85
C TYR A 40 11.57 14.54 15.65
N HIS A 41 11.29 13.60 14.74
CA HIS A 41 12.19 12.48 14.46
C HIS A 41 13.48 12.92 13.77
N THR A 42 13.41 13.93 12.90
CA THR A 42 14.60 14.53 12.27
C THR A 42 15.49 15.19 13.31
N LEU A 43 14.92 15.96 14.25
CA LEU A 43 15.68 16.57 15.34
C LEU A 43 16.28 15.52 16.27
N LEU A 44 15.52 14.49 16.63
CA LEU A 44 16.01 13.37 17.45
C LEU A 44 17.16 12.63 16.74
N GLY A 45 17.03 12.39 15.42
CA GLY A 45 18.05 11.76 14.60
C GLY A 45 19.31 12.61 14.51
N LEU A 46 19.16 13.92 14.26
CA LEU A 46 20.25 14.89 14.20
C LEU A 46 21.00 14.94 15.54
N MET A 47 20.28 14.97 16.67
CA MET A 47 20.88 14.94 18.01
C MET A 47 21.64 13.64 18.28
N LYS A 48 21.09 12.49 17.87
CA LYS A 48 21.76 11.19 17.99
C LYS A 48 23.02 11.10 17.12
N MET A 49 23.00 11.71 15.95
CA MET A 49 24.13 11.72 15.02
C MET A 49 25.24 12.66 15.49
N LEU A 50 24.90 13.88 15.92
CA LEU A 50 25.84 14.88 16.45
C LEU A 50 26.51 14.42 17.75
N TYR A 51 25.74 13.80 18.65
CA TYR A 51 26.21 13.36 19.96
C TYR A 51 26.28 11.84 20.07
N SER A 52 27.04 11.25 19.14
CA SER A 52 27.27 9.80 19.08
C SER A 52 28.03 9.26 20.31
N GLU A 53 28.85 10.09 20.95
CA GLU A 53 29.60 9.68 22.14
C GLU A 53 28.72 9.56 23.39
N LYS A 54 28.73 8.37 24.01
CA LYS A 54 27.92 7.99 25.18
C LYS A 54 28.21 8.78 26.47
N ARG A 55 29.19 9.67 26.48
CA ARG A 55 29.71 10.33 27.70
C ARG A 55 29.42 11.83 27.78
N GLY A 56 28.65 12.39 26.84
CA GLY A 56 28.31 13.81 26.82
C GLY A 56 26.89 14.15 27.29
N LEU A 57 26.66 15.43 27.62
CA LEU A 57 25.32 15.98 27.88
C LEU A 57 24.34 15.71 26.73
N GLY A 58 24.83 15.70 25.48
CA GLY A 58 24.01 15.39 24.31
C GLY A 58 23.42 13.97 24.31
N TRP A 59 24.14 12.99 24.89
CA TRP A 59 23.60 11.64 25.06
C TRP A 59 22.45 11.62 26.07
N ILE A 60 22.60 12.35 27.18
CA ILE A 60 21.54 12.48 28.20
C ILE A 60 20.30 13.17 27.61
N ILE A 61 20.49 14.24 26.84
CA ILE A 61 19.39 14.96 26.19
C ILE A 61 18.66 14.06 25.18
N SER A 62 19.39 13.32 24.36
CA SER A 62 18.82 12.36 23.40
C SER A 62 18.04 11.23 24.09
N GLN A 63 18.54 10.77 25.24
CA GLN A 63 17.88 9.74 26.04
C GLN A 63 16.58 10.28 26.69
N LEU A 64 16.62 11.49 27.24
CA LEU A 64 15.43 12.17 27.78
C LEU A 64 14.38 12.43 26.70
N LEU A 65 14.81 12.84 25.50
CA LEU A 65 13.90 13.04 24.37
C LEU A 65 13.28 11.70 23.92
N THR A 66 14.05 10.61 23.95
CA THR A 66 13.52 9.27 23.65
C THR A 66 12.49 8.81 24.70
N ILE A 67 12.73 9.03 25.99
CA ILE A 67 11.81 8.64 27.07
C ILE A 67 10.53 9.49 27.06
N SER A 68 10.61 10.74 26.62
CA SER A 68 9.45 11.65 26.59
C SER A 68 8.55 11.50 25.36
N GLN A 69 8.93 10.66 24.39
CA GLN A 69 8.17 10.39 23.16
C GLN A 69 6.65 10.17 23.35
N PRO A 70 6.16 9.32 24.27
CA PRO A 70 4.73 9.06 24.37
C PRO A 70 3.93 10.22 24.97
N PHE A 71 4.58 11.24 25.53
CA PHE A 71 3.88 12.47 25.90
C PHE A 71 3.82 13.44 24.73
N PHE A 72 4.89 13.52 23.93
CA PHE A 72 4.94 14.39 22.76
C PHE A 72 3.99 13.96 21.65
N PHE A 73 3.84 12.66 21.38
CA PHE A 73 2.97 12.21 20.28
C PHE A 73 1.48 12.55 20.49
N PRO A 74 0.85 12.23 21.63
CA PRO A 74 -0.51 12.66 21.92
C PRO A 74 -0.64 14.18 21.98
N TYR A 75 0.38 14.89 22.49
CA TYR A 75 0.38 16.35 22.50
C TYR A 75 0.30 16.93 21.08
N PHE A 76 1.15 16.49 20.15
CA PHE A 76 1.12 16.95 18.76
C PHE A 76 -0.21 16.63 18.08
N PHE A 77 -0.76 15.45 18.35
CA PHE A 77 -2.05 15.05 17.81
C PHE A 77 -3.20 15.94 18.31
N ILE A 78 -3.35 16.08 19.63
CA ILE A 78 -4.40 16.93 20.23
C ILE A 78 -4.21 18.39 19.80
N HIS A 79 -2.98 18.87 19.74
CA HIS A 79 -2.68 20.21 19.28
C HIS A 79 -3.11 20.43 17.83
N SER A 80 -2.77 19.50 16.93
CA SER A 80 -3.15 19.55 15.52
C SER A 80 -4.67 19.59 15.34
N LEU A 81 -5.41 18.76 16.09
CA LEU A 81 -6.88 18.73 16.01
C LEU A 81 -7.55 20.03 16.51
N ARG A 82 -6.94 20.71 17.49
CA ARG A 82 -7.49 21.93 18.07
C ARG A 82 -7.08 23.19 17.28
N PHE A 83 -6.00 23.12 16.52
CA PHE A 83 -5.41 24.29 15.88
C PHE A 83 -6.24 24.75 14.67
N ILE A 84 -6.46 26.06 14.57
CA ILE A 84 -7.13 26.68 13.43
C ILE A 84 -6.06 27.13 12.43
N TYR A 85 -6.09 26.59 11.21
CA TYR A 85 -5.08 26.82 10.20
C TYR A 85 -5.29 28.14 9.44
N THR A 86 -4.45 29.13 9.74
CA THR A 86 -4.35 30.40 8.98
C THR A 86 -3.73 30.19 7.60
N ASP A 87 -3.99 31.08 6.64
CA ASP A 87 -3.51 31.01 5.25
C ASP A 87 -1.99 30.76 5.11
N GLN A 88 -1.16 31.38 5.95
CA GLN A 88 0.29 31.16 5.94
C GLN A 88 0.66 29.71 6.32
N THR A 89 -0.04 29.13 7.29
CA THR A 89 0.19 27.74 7.71
C THR A 89 -0.29 26.74 6.66
N GLN A 90 -1.36 27.06 5.93
CA GLN A 90 -1.84 26.24 4.82
C GLN A 90 -0.84 26.21 3.66
N ALA A 91 -0.17 27.34 3.36
CA ALA A 91 0.89 27.39 2.36
C ALA A 91 2.06 26.47 2.72
N LEU A 92 2.48 26.45 3.99
CA LEU A 92 3.52 25.54 4.48
C LEU A 92 3.09 24.07 4.40
N LEU A 93 1.83 23.76 4.74
CA LEU A 93 1.30 22.39 4.64
C LEU A 93 1.22 21.91 3.19
N ASN A 94 0.85 22.78 2.24
CA ASN A 94 0.85 22.44 0.82
C ASN A 94 2.27 22.22 0.28
N PHE A 95 3.26 23.01 0.73
CA PHE A 95 4.66 22.75 0.40
C PHE A 95 5.11 21.39 0.95
N TYR A 96 4.75 21.07 2.19
CA TYR A 96 5.05 19.78 2.79
C TYR A 96 4.37 18.61 2.07
N GLU A 97 3.10 18.77 1.67
CA GLU A 97 2.41 17.77 0.86
C GLU A 97 3.10 17.55 -0.50
N MET A 98 3.52 18.63 -1.17
CA MET A 98 4.29 18.51 -2.41
C MET A 98 5.59 17.73 -2.19
N PHE A 99 6.30 18.03 -1.10
CA PHE A 99 7.50 17.29 -0.69
C PHE A 99 7.21 15.80 -0.44
N LEU A 100 6.08 15.46 0.17
CA LEU A 100 5.65 14.07 0.37
C LEU A 100 5.31 13.37 -0.96
N ILE A 101 4.66 14.05 -1.89
CA ILE A 101 4.32 13.50 -3.21
C ILE A 101 5.60 13.17 -3.99
N TYR A 102 6.58 14.07 -4.02
CA TYR A 102 7.86 13.81 -4.67
C TYR A 102 8.69 12.71 -3.97
N SER A 103 8.53 12.55 -2.66
CA SER A 103 9.24 11.53 -1.86
C SER A 103 8.56 10.17 -1.85
N SER A 104 7.27 10.10 -2.22
CA SER A 104 6.46 8.88 -2.28
C SER A 104 7.16 7.68 -2.95
N PRO A 105 7.80 7.81 -4.14
CA PRO A 105 8.47 6.67 -4.77
C PRO A 105 9.63 6.11 -3.92
N ILE A 106 10.36 6.98 -3.22
CA ILE A 106 11.45 6.55 -2.33
C ILE A 106 10.87 5.77 -1.15
N PHE A 107 9.77 6.25 -0.57
CA PHE A 107 9.09 5.55 0.52
C PHE A 107 8.56 4.19 0.09
N THR A 108 8.01 4.06 -1.13
CA THR A 108 7.57 2.77 -1.67
C THR A 108 8.72 1.78 -1.86
N ILE A 109 9.91 2.24 -2.30
CA ILE A 109 11.09 1.37 -2.40
C ILE A 109 11.55 0.91 -1.01
N ILE A 110 11.55 1.82 -0.03
CA ILE A 110 11.91 1.50 1.36
C ILE A 110 10.89 0.54 1.97
N GLU A 111 9.58 0.73 1.73
CA GLU A 111 8.50 -0.17 2.15
C GLU A 111 8.71 -1.58 1.57
N GLY A 112 9.05 -1.68 0.28
CA GLY A 112 9.37 -2.95 -0.37
C GLY A 112 10.59 -3.64 0.25
N ALA A 113 11.67 -2.89 0.50
CA ALA A 113 12.89 -3.41 1.12
C ALA A 113 12.65 -3.86 2.58
N ALA A 114 11.85 -3.10 3.35
CA ALA A 114 11.48 -3.42 4.71
C ALA A 114 10.63 -4.70 4.76
N THR A 115 9.64 -4.81 3.86
CA THR A 115 8.78 -6.00 3.74
C THR A 115 9.60 -7.24 3.34
N ALA A 116 10.51 -7.12 2.37
CA ALA A 116 11.39 -8.23 1.98
C ALA A 116 12.29 -8.69 3.15
N THR A 117 12.83 -7.75 3.91
CA THR A 117 13.64 -8.06 5.11
C THR A 117 12.80 -8.76 6.18
N ALA A 118 11.57 -8.30 6.41
CA ALA A 118 10.64 -8.92 7.35
C ALA A 118 10.32 -10.37 6.96
N ILE A 119 10.10 -10.64 5.66
CA ILE A 119 9.89 -12.00 5.13
C ILE A 119 11.13 -12.86 5.41
N ILE A 120 12.34 -12.36 5.13
CA ILE A 120 13.59 -13.12 5.38
C ILE A 120 13.79 -13.44 6.87
N ILE A 121 13.44 -12.52 7.78
CA ILE A 121 13.53 -12.77 9.23
C ILE A 121 12.49 -13.83 9.65
N CYS A 122 11.27 -13.75 9.13
CA CYS A 122 10.24 -14.75 9.41
C CYS A 122 10.64 -16.13 8.86
N ARG A 123 11.30 -16.16 7.70
CA ARG A 123 11.77 -17.38 7.05
C ARG A 123 12.71 -18.21 7.92
N ASP A 124 13.63 -17.59 8.65
CA ASP A 124 14.53 -18.31 9.56
C ASP A 124 13.74 -19.12 10.61
N LYS A 125 12.67 -18.51 11.17
CA LYS A 125 11.78 -19.16 12.12
C LYS A 125 10.91 -20.23 11.47
N VAL A 126 10.37 -19.95 10.28
CA VAL A 126 9.58 -20.90 9.51
C VAL A 126 10.41 -22.12 9.13
N LYS A 127 11.68 -21.93 8.73
CA LYS A 127 12.61 -23.01 8.41
C LYS A 127 12.89 -23.88 9.64
N GLN A 128 13.15 -23.26 10.79
CA GLN A 128 13.34 -23.98 12.04
C GLN A 128 12.10 -24.84 12.39
N LEU A 129 10.88 -24.34 12.16
CA LEU A 129 9.64 -25.09 12.40
C LEU A 129 9.43 -26.21 11.37
N LEU A 130 9.89 -26.02 10.14
CA LEU A 130 9.80 -27.02 9.07
C LEU A 130 10.71 -28.23 9.32
N GLU A 131 11.86 -28.00 9.92
CA GLU A 131 12.85 -29.05 10.25
C GLU A 131 12.42 -29.91 11.45
N GLN A 132 11.49 -29.43 12.28
CA GLN A 132 11.03 -30.15 13.46
C GLN A 132 10.00 -31.24 13.16
N ASP A 133 9.01 -30.97 12.32
CA ASP A 133 7.89 -31.88 12.07
C ASP A 133 7.38 -31.82 10.61
N GLU A 134 7.24 -32.98 9.96
CA GLU A 134 6.65 -33.10 8.61
C GLU A 134 5.20 -32.60 8.56
N ARG A 135 4.44 -32.74 9.66
CA ARG A 135 3.06 -32.24 9.73
C ARG A 135 3.01 -30.72 9.60
N ILE A 136 3.94 -30.02 10.26
CA ILE A 136 4.04 -28.56 10.21
C ILE A 136 4.37 -28.09 8.79
N GLN A 137 5.21 -28.84 8.06
CA GLN A 137 5.50 -28.57 6.65
C GLN A 137 4.25 -28.60 5.78
N ILE A 138 3.37 -29.58 5.98
CA ILE A 138 2.11 -29.68 5.23
C ILE A 138 1.20 -28.50 5.57
N TYR A 139 1.04 -28.17 6.87
CA TYR A 139 0.21 -27.03 7.29
C TYR A 139 0.69 -25.71 6.70
N ILE A 140 2.00 -25.43 6.77
CA ILE A 140 2.59 -24.21 6.23
C ILE A 140 2.44 -24.12 4.71
N SER A 141 2.54 -25.26 4.01
CA SER A 141 2.31 -25.33 2.55
C SER A 141 0.85 -25.05 2.19
N ILE A 142 -0.12 -25.57 2.96
CA ILE A 142 -1.55 -25.29 2.76
C ILE A 142 -1.85 -23.82 2.99
N ILE A 143 -1.33 -23.21 4.06
CA ILE A 143 -1.52 -21.78 4.35
C ILE A 143 -0.97 -20.92 3.20
N SER A 144 0.21 -21.28 2.69
CA SER A 144 0.83 -20.58 1.56
C SER A 144 0.01 -20.69 0.27
N LEU A 145 -0.58 -21.86 0.02
CA LEU A 145 -1.47 -22.08 -1.12
C LEU A 145 -2.74 -21.24 -1.01
N VAL A 146 -3.38 -21.20 0.17
CA VAL A 146 -4.58 -20.39 0.43
C VAL A 146 -4.27 -18.91 0.19
N ASN A 147 -3.14 -18.42 0.71
CA ASN A 147 -2.70 -17.04 0.48
C ASN A 147 -2.53 -16.72 -1.02
N TYR A 148 -1.97 -17.64 -1.79
CA TYR A 148 -1.79 -17.48 -3.23
C TYR A 148 -3.13 -17.41 -3.98
N VAL A 149 -4.10 -18.27 -3.63
CA VAL A 149 -5.43 -18.28 -4.24
C VAL A 149 -6.20 -17.00 -3.92
N ILE A 150 -6.18 -16.55 -2.65
CA ILE A 150 -6.84 -15.29 -2.25
C ILE A 150 -6.23 -14.11 -3.01
N SER A 151 -4.90 -14.05 -3.07
CA SER A 151 -4.21 -12.98 -3.78
C SER A 151 -4.57 -12.99 -5.28
N SER A 152 -4.56 -14.16 -5.93
CA SER A 152 -4.95 -14.30 -7.33
C SER A 152 -6.40 -13.88 -7.59
N TYR A 153 -7.32 -14.16 -6.67
CA TYR A 153 -8.71 -13.71 -6.75
C TYR A 153 -8.82 -12.18 -6.69
N ILE A 154 -8.09 -11.53 -5.78
CA ILE A 154 -8.06 -10.05 -5.69
C ILE A 154 -7.51 -9.45 -6.98
N LEU A 155 -6.47 -10.05 -7.55
CA LEU A 155 -5.91 -9.61 -8.84
C LEU A 155 -6.94 -9.74 -9.97
N TYR A 156 -7.68 -10.85 -10.04
CA TYR A 156 -8.76 -11.01 -11.01
C TYR A 156 -9.85 -9.94 -10.83
N SER A 157 -10.31 -9.72 -9.60
CA SER A 157 -11.30 -8.69 -9.28
C SER A 157 -10.83 -7.31 -9.75
N LEU A 158 -9.54 -7.03 -9.62
CA LEU A 158 -8.96 -5.77 -10.06
C LEU A 158 -9.07 -5.56 -11.57
N TYR A 159 -8.77 -6.59 -12.37
CA TYR A 159 -8.91 -6.52 -13.84
C TYR A 159 -10.33 -6.29 -14.33
N THR A 160 -11.33 -6.63 -13.53
CA THR A 160 -12.75 -6.39 -13.86
C THR A 160 -13.25 -4.99 -13.45
N THR A 161 -12.42 -4.17 -12.81
CA THR A 161 -12.83 -2.84 -12.29
C THR A 161 -13.00 -1.81 -13.42
N PRO A 162 -14.11 -1.04 -13.45
CA PRO A 162 -14.31 0.03 -14.44
C PRO A 162 -13.33 1.18 -14.19
N GLY A 163 -12.37 1.36 -15.11
CA GLY A 163 -11.23 2.28 -14.96
C GLY A 163 -9.88 1.65 -15.33
N MET A 164 -9.86 0.35 -15.63
CA MET A 164 -8.67 -0.34 -16.14
C MET A 164 -8.43 -0.01 -17.62
N ASP A 165 -7.46 0.86 -17.90
CA ASP A 165 -6.98 1.15 -19.25
C ASP A 165 -5.99 0.08 -19.76
N ILE A 166 -5.85 -0.04 -21.08
CA ILE A 166 -4.94 -1.01 -21.72
C ILE A 166 -3.46 -0.82 -21.31
N TYR A 167 -3.05 0.42 -21.06
CA TYR A 167 -1.70 0.75 -20.61
C TYR A 167 -1.43 0.25 -19.18
N ASN A 168 -2.37 0.49 -18.26
CA ASN A 168 -2.26 0.02 -16.88
C ASN A 168 -2.31 -1.52 -16.82
N ALA A 169 -3.19 -2.14 -17.61
CA ALA A 169 -3.32 -3.59 -17.69
C ALA A 169 -2.04 -4.28 -18.20
N THR A 170 -1.41 -3.75 -19.26
CA THR A 170 -0.17 -4.31 -19.82
C THR A 170 1.02 -4.09 -18.89
N LEU A 171 1.09 -2.97 -18.19
CA LEU A 171 2.14 -2.68 -17.20
C LEU A 171 2.04 -3.62 -15.98
N ILE A 172 0.83 -3.89 -15.49
CA ILE A 172 0.64 -4.87 -14.40
C ILE A 172 1.04 -6.28 -14.87
N GLY A 173 0.65 -6.67 -16.09
CA GLY A 173 1.02 -7.97 -16.66
C GLY A 173 2.54 -8.14 -16.86
N SER A 174 3.25 -7.09 -17.31
CA SER A 174 4.70 -7.13 -17.47
C SER A 174 5.43 -7.25 -16.14
N ILE A 175 4.99 -6.52 -15.10
CA ILE A 175 5.56 -6.64 -13.75
C ILE A 175 5.32 -8.05 -13.18
N MET A 176 4.12 -8.60 -13.35
CA MET A 176 3.79 -9.93 -12.85
C MET A 176 4.59 -11.04 -13.54
N THR A 177 4.71 -10.98 -14.86
CA THR A 177 5.53 -11.95 -15.62
C THR A 177 7.01 -11.84 -15.25
N LEU A 178 7.55 -10.63 -15.10
CA LEU A 178 8.92 -10.43 -14.64
C LEU A 178 9.15 -11.03 -13.25
N ALA A 179 8.22 -10.80 -12.31
CA ALA A 179 8.31 -11.34 -10.96
C ALA A 179 8.31 -12.88 -10.94
N VAL A 180 7.46 -13.51 -11.75
CA VAL A 180 7.43 -14.97 -11.92
C VAL A 180 8.73 -15.49 -12.54
N VAL A 181 9.22 -14.85 -13.61
CA VAL A 181 10.46 -15.26 -14.28
C VAL A 181 11.65 -15.18 -13.33
N ILE A 182 11.78 -14.09 -12.55
CA ILE A 182 12.85 -13.96 -11.55
C ILE A 182 12.73 -15.06 -10.50
N THR A 183 11.53 -15.32 -9.99
CA THR A 183 11.31 -16.36 -8.97
C THR A 183 11.66 -17.75 -9.49
N VAL A 184 11.17 -18.11 -10.68
CA VAL A 184 11.44 -19.42 -11.30
C VAL A 184 12.93 -19.57 -11.61
N SER A 185 13.57 -18.51 -12.12
CA SER A 185 15.02 -18.48 -12.36
C SER A 185 15.82 -18.74 -11.08
N LEU A 186 15.43 -18.12 -9.96
CA LEU A 186 16.07 -18.36 -8.66
C LEU A 186 15.78 -19.76 -8.11
N ALA A 187 14.60 -20.32 -8.36
CA ALA A 187 14.23 -21.66 -7.92
C ALA A 187 14.92 -22.78 -8.71
N VAL A 188 15.23 -22.55 -9.99
CA VAL A 188 15.96 -23.48 -10.86
C VAL A 188 17.47 -23.47 -10.56
N ASN A 189 17.99 -22.39 -9.98
CA ASN A 189 19.39 -22.31 -9.61
C ASN A 189 19.73 -23.34 -8.51
N ASN A 190 20.73 -24.20 -8.76
CA ASN A 190 21.11 -25.32 -7.88
C ASN A 190 21.85 -24.90 -6.59
N THR A 191 21.89 -23.61 -6.28
CA THR A 191 22.53 -23.12 -5.05
C THR A 191 21.57 -23.29 -3.86
N GLU A 192 21.86 -24.23 -2.96
CA GLU A 192 21.01 -24.59 -1.82
C GLU A 192 20.65 -23.39 -0.92
N TYR A 193 21.55 -22.42 -0.78
CA TYR A 193 21.33 -21.21 0.02
C TYR A 193 20.37 -20.19 -0.63
N ALA A 194 20.13 -20.30 -1.94
CA ALA A 194 19.35 -19.34 -2.72
C ALA A 194 17.92 -19.82 -3.03
N LYS A 195 17.58 -21.08 -2.69
CA LYS A 195 16.28 -21.64 -3.02
C LYS A 195 15.17 -20.95 -2.19
N PRO A 196 14.19 -20.28 -2.83
CA PRO A 196 13.09 -19.64 -2.09
C PRO A 196 12.19 -20.70 -1.44
N LEU A 197 11.73 -20.43 -0.22
CA LEU A 197 10.74 -21.28 0.44
C LEU A 197 9.35 -20.97 -0.15
N LEU A 198 8.47 -21.97 -0.24
CA LEU A 198 7.11 -21.77 -0.76
C LEU A 198 6.32 -20.66 -0.03
N PRO A 199 6.42 -20.51 1.31
CA PRO A 199 5.77 -19.40 2.02
C PRO A 199 6.31 -18.03 1.62
N ASP A 200 7.63 -17.88 1.42
CA ASP A 200 8.25 -16.62 1.03
C ASP A 200 7.67 -16.12 -0.29
N LEU A 201 7.50 -17.04 -1.25
CA LEU A 201 6.94 -16.72 -2.56
C LEU A 201 5.47 -16.29 -2.45
N SER A 202 4.68 -16.97 -1.63
CA SER A 202 3.27 -16.60 -1.43
C SER A 202 3.13 -15.20 -0.82
N LEU A 203 3.98 -14.85 0.16
CA LEU A 203 3.97 -13.54 0.81
C LEU A 203 4.44 -12.43 -0.14
N LEU A 204 5.49 -12.69 -0.94
CA LEU A 204 5.97 -11.76 -1.94
C LEU A 204 4.90 -11.52 -3.03
N PHE A 205 4.19 -12.57 -3.45
CA PHE A 205 3.09 -12.46 -4.41
C PHE A 205 1.93 -11.62 -3.85
N ALA A 206 1.53 -11.89 -2.61
CA ALA A 206 0.51 -11.10 -1.91
C ALA A 206 0.90 -9.62 -1.79
N TYR A 207 2.17 -9.33 -1.46
CA TYR A 207 2.69 -7.96 -1.40
C TYR A 207 2.64 -7.24 -2.76
N ASN A 208 3.05 -7.90 -3.84
CA ASN A 208 2.96 -7.30 -5.18
C ASN A 208 1.52 -6.94 -5.54
N ILE A 209 0.56 -7.82 -5.23
CA ILE A 209 -0.86 -7.57 -5.47
C ILE A 209 -1.39 -6.44 -4.58
N TYR A 210 -0.95 -6.36 -3.32
CA TYR A 210 -1.27 -5.24 -2.44
C TYR A 210 -0.78 -3.89 -3.01
N CYS A 211 0.45 -3.81 -3.52
CA CYS A 211 0.95 -2.58 -4.14
C CYS A 211 0.13 -2.17 -5.38
N ILE A 212 -0.25 -3.15 -6.21
CA ILE A 212 -1.08 -2.90 -7.39
C ILE A 212 -2.49 -2.50 -6.99
N TYR A 213 -3.06 -3.12 -5.96
CA TYR A 213 -4.35 -2.75 -5.40
C TYR A 213 -4.33 -1.29 -4.90
N MET A 214 -3.30 -0.89 -4.15
CA MET A 214 -3.15 0.50 -3.70
C MET A 214 -3.01 1.49 -4.87
N LEU A 215 -2.33 1.11 -5.95
CA LEU A 215 -2.28 1.92 -7.17
C LEU A 215 -3.66 2.08 -7.81
N SER A 216 -4.46 1.01 -7.81
CA SER A 216 -5.76 0.99 -8.46
C SER A 216 -6.81 1.91 -7.86
N LEU A 217 -6.70 2.21 -6.56
CA LEU A 217 -7.59 3.14 -5.88
C LEU A 217 -7.55 4.54 -6.49
N ASN A 218 -6.49 4.88 -7.21
CA ASN A 218 -6.33 6.17 -7.87
C ASN A 218 -6.83 6.19 -9.32
N TRP A 219 -7.28 5.05 -9.86
CA TRP A 219 -7.79 5.01 -11.22
C TRP A 219 -9.14 5.72 -11.28
N LYS A 220 -9.19 6.76 -12.12
CA LYS A 220 -10.44 7.44 -12.46
C LYS A 220 -11.09 6.70 -13.62
N PRO A 221 -12.43 6.55 -13.63
CA PRO A 221 -13.11 6.00 -14.79
C PRO A 221 -12.78 6.85 -16.02
N SER A 222 -12.34 6.20 -17.09
CA SER A 222 -11.92 6.84 -18.34
C SER A 222 -13.08 7.51 -19.11
N VAL A 223 -14.31 7.28 -18.66
CA VAL A 223 -15.52 7.90 -19.21
C VAL A 223 -15.96 9.06 -18.28
N PRO A 224 -15.99 10.32 -18.75
CA PRO A 224 -16.56 11.42 -17.97
C PRO A 224 -18.05 11.14 -17.68
N PRO A 225 -18.62 11.65 -16.58
CA PRO A 225 -20.01 11.35 -16.19
C PRO A 225 -21.05 11.71 -17.28
N GLN A 226 -20.73 12.63 -18.18
CA GLN A 226 -21.56 13.00 -19.33
C GLN A 226 -21.60 11.92 -20.43
N ASP A 227 -20.48 11.25 -20.69
CA ASP A 227 -20.41 10.15 -21.67
C ASP A 227 -20.98 8.85 -21.10
N LEU A 228 -21.01 8.70 -19.78
CA LEU A 228 -21.70 7.63 -19.07
C LEU A 228 -23.22 7.78 -19.23
N GLN A 229 -23.74 9.00 -19.18
CA GLN A 229 -25.14 9.27 -19.53
C GLN A 229 -25.41 9.03 -21.02
N LEU A 230 -24.48 9.37 -21.92
CA LEU A 230 -24.64 9.07 -23.35
C LEU A 230 -24.55 7.58 -23.66
N LEU A 231 -23.73 6.80 -22.97
CA LEU A 231 -23.69 5.33 -23.09
C LEU A 231 -24.94 4.67 -22.51
N ILE A 232 -25.39 5.10 -21.32
CA ILE A 232 -26.69 4.67 -20.75
C ILE A 232 -27.84 5.05 -21.70
N ASN A 233 -27.80 6.23 -22.32
CA ASN A 233 -28.83 6.68 -23.26
C ASN A 233 -28.71 5.97 -24.62
N LYS A 234 -27.51 5.58 -25.05
CA LYS A 234 -27.25 4.77 -26.24
C LYS A 234 -27.74 3.33 -26.07
N ASP A 235 -27.56 2.76 -24.90
CA ASP A 235 -28.09 1.44 -24.53
C ASP A 235 -29.61 1.50 -24.26
N ASN A 236 -30.13 2.68 -23.93
CA ASN A 236 -31.56 3.00 -23.87
C ASN A 236 -32.12 3.57 -25.19
N ILE A 237 -31.39 3.48 -26.32
CA ILE A 237 -31.99 3.70 -27.65
C ILE A 237 -32.97 2.55 -27.89
N SER A 238 -34.20 2.83 -27.48
CA SER A 238 -35.49 2.27 -27.86
C SER A 238 -35.49 0.92 -28.59
N PRO A 239 -36.29 -0.07 -28.12
CA PRO A 239 -36.68 -1.24 -28.93
C PRO A 239 -37.46 -0.89 -30.21
N ASN A 240 -37.64 0.40 -30.51
CA ASN A 240 -38.39 0.92 -31.65
C ASN A 240 -37.58 0.93 -32.95
N LEU A 241 -36.28 0.58 -32.95
CA LEU A 241 -35.54 0.33 -34.19
C LEU A 241 -36.07 -0.92 -34.94
N PHE A 242 -36.85 -1.77 -34.27
CA PHE A 242 -37.55 -2.92 -34.85
C PHE A 242 -39.06 -2.69 -35.06
N GLN A 243 -39.62 -1.54 -34.67
CA GLN A 243 -41.05 -1.24 -34.89
C GLN A 243 -41.37 -0.66 -36.28
N ASN A 244 -40.35 -0.26 -37.05
CA ASN A 244 -40.52 0.19 -38.44
C ASN A 244 -40.18 -0.88 -39.49
N PHE A 245 -40.11 -2.15 -39.11
CA PHE A 245 -40.24 -3.24 -40.07
C PHE A 245 -41.72 -3.36 -40.44
N ASP A 246 -42.13 -2.58 -41.44
CA ASP A 246 -43.46 -2.64 -42.04
C ASP A 246 -43.68 -4.06 -42.60
N ALA A 247 -44.45 -4.87 -41.86
CA ALA A 247 -44.77 -6.25 -42.22
C ALA A 247 -45.46 -6.34 -43.60
N LYS A 248 -45.98 -5.22 -44.10
CA LYS A 248 -46.56 -5.10 -45.44
C LYS A 248 -45.52 -5.24 -46.56
N ALA A 249 -44.29 -4.75 -46.34
CA ALA A 249 -43.21 -4.84 -47.33
C ALA A 249 -42.67 -6.28 -47.51
N ILE A 250 -42.73 -7.11 -46.46
CA ILE A 250 -42.31 -8.51 -46.53
C ILE A 250 -43.38 -9.38 -47.23
N ILE A 251 -44.67 -9.05 -47.07
CA ILE A 251 -45.77 -9.78 -47.72
C ILE A 251 -45.82 -9.48 -49.23
N ASP A 252 -45.51 -8.25 -49.65
CA ASP A 252 -45.45 -7.91 -51.07
C ASP A 252 -44.24 -8.56 -51.77
N TYR A 253 -43.12 -8.77 -51.07
CA TYR A 253 -41.94 -9.48 -51.62
C TYR A 253 -42.14 -11.00 -51.77
N ILE A 254 -43.07 -11.61 -51.02
CA ILE A 254 -43.37 -13.05 -51.10
C ILE A 254 -44.44 -13.34 -52.18
N ARG A 255 -45.08 -12.32 -52.73
CA ARG A 255 -46.18 -12.45 -53.72
C ARG A 255 -45.74 -12.24 -55.18
N GLU A 256 -44.53 -11.76 -55.43
CA GLU A 256 -43.87 -11.83 -56.76
C GLU A 256 -43.01 -13.10 -56.88
#